data_AF-A0A5K1CHD8-F1
#
_entry.id   AF-A0A5K1CHD8-F1
#
_cell.length_a   1.000
_cell.length_b   1.000
_cell.length_c   1.000
_cell.angle_alpha   90.00
_cell.angle_beta   90.00
_cell.angle_gamma   90.00
#
_symmetry.space_group_name_H-M   'P 1'
#
loop_
_entity.id
_entity.type
_entity.pdbx_description
1 polymer ?
#
loop_
_entity_poly.entity_id
_entity_poly.type
_entity_poly.pdbx_seq_one_letter_code
_entity_poly.pdbx_strand_id
1 'polypeptide(L)' 'TYLQSLTVRIEEWRLKRKDTEEWMRHRQLPPALQNRVRRFIQYKWIVTQGVDEESLLSGLPTDLRRDIQRQLCLDLVRR' A
#
# COMPACT_ATOMS: atom_id res chain seq x y z
N THR A 1 12.69 -16.70 4.27
CA THR A 1 13.31 -15.91 5.36
C THR A 1 12.54 -14.63 5.59
N TYR A 2 11.87 -14.45 6.73
CA TYR A 2 11.05 -13.27 7.07
C TYR A 2 11.78 -11.93 6.87
N LEU A 3 13.09 -11.90 7.12
CA LEU A 3 13.93 -10.73 6.92
C LEU A 3 14.08 -10.35 5.43
N GLN A 4 14.17 -11.34 4.52
CA GLN A 4 14.26 -11.08 3.07
C GLN A 4 12.93 -10.50 2.54
N SER A 5 11.78 -10.98 3.04
CA SER A 5 10.49 -10.40 2.68
C SER A 5 10.29 -8.98 3.20
N LEU A 6 10.87 -8.64 4.36
CA LEU A 6 10.83 -7.28 4.90
C LEU A 6 11.68 -6.31 4.07
N THR A 7 12.89 -6.74 3.65
CA THR A 7 13.76 -5.93 2.81
C THR A 7 13.19 -5.68 1.42
N VAL A 8 12.52 -6.66 0.82
CA VAL A 8 11.86 -6.50 -0.49
C VAL A 8 10.80 -5.42 -0.44
N ARG A 9 9.94 -5.42 0.59
CA ARG A 9 8.87 -4.42 0.75
C ARG A 9 9.40 -3.01 0.93
N ILE A 10 10.46 -2.83 1.72
CA ILE A 10 11.10 -1.51 1.90
C ILE A 10 11.68 -1.00 0.58
N GLU A 11 12.22 -1.89 -0.25
CA GLU A 11 12.78 -1.51 -1.54
C GLU A 11 11.70 -1.20 -2.59
N GLU A 12 10.61 -1.97 -2.62
CA GLU A 12 9.42 -1.64 -3.42
C GLU A 12 8.87 -0.25 -3.10
N TRP A 13 8.86 0.11 -1.81
CA TRP A 13 8.46 1.43 -1.37
C TRP A 13 9.39 2.54 -1.85
N ARG A 14 10.70 2.33 -1.76
CA ARG A 14 11.71 3.28 -2.24
C ARG A 14 11.55 3.53 -3.72
N LEU A 15 11.39 2.47 -4.51
CA LEU A 15 11.17 2.55 -5.95
C LEU A 15 9.88 3.32 -6.28
N LYS A 16 8.75 2.93 -5.67
CA LYS A 16 7.46 3.60 -5.91
C LYS A 16 7.48 5.08 -5.54
N ARG A 17 8.18 5.45 -4.46
CA ARG A 17 8.36 6.85 -4.07
C ARG A 17 9.18 7.60 -5.12
N LYS A 18 10.28 7.03 -5.60
CA LYS A 18 11.12 7.65 -6.63
C LYS A 18 10.34 7.86 -7.93
N ASP A 19 9.64 6.84 -8.41
CA ASP A 19 8.82 6.92 -9.63
C ASP A 19 7.72 7.97 -9.51
N THR A 20 7.08 8.06 -8.34
CA THR A 20 6.04 9.06 -8.09
C THR A 20 6.64 10.47 -8.10
N GLU A 21 7.78 10.69 -7.43
CA GLU A 21 8.45 12.00 -7.43
C GLU A 21 8.90 12.42 -8.83
N GLU A 22 9.47 11.50 -9.60
CA GLU A 22 9.83 11.75 -10.99
C GLU A 22 8.60 12.10 -11.81
N TRP A 23 7.53 11.32 -11.75
CA TRP A 23 6.27 11.61 -12.45
C TRP A 23 5.68 12.98 -12.08
N MET A 24 5.70 13.35 -10.80
CA MET A 24 5.22 14.65 -10.32
C MET A 24 6.07 15.81 -10.86
N ARG A 25 7.40 15.61 -10.94
CA ARG A 25 8.35 16.57 -11.51
C ARG A 25 8.13 16.75 -13.01
N HIS A 26 8.00 15.65 -13.75
CA HIS A 26 7.75 15.67 -15.19
C HIS A 26 6.43 16.39 -15.53
N ARG A 27 5.40 16.23 -14.69
CA ARG A 27 4.09 16.89 -14.87
C ARG A 27 4.01 18.30 -14.27
N GLN A 28 5.11 18.82 -13.72
CA GLN A 28 5.17 20.17 -13.14
C GLN A 28 4.04 20.44 -12.14
N LEU A 29 3.72 19.44 -11.29
CA LEU A 29 2.64 19.60 -10.33
C LEU A 29 2.93 20.75 -9.35
N PRO A 30 1.94 21.57 -9.00
CA PRO A 30 2.07 22.57 -7.95
C PRO A 30 2.54 21.96 -6.62
N PRO A 31 3.38 22.65 -5.84
CA PRO A 31 3.91 22.14 -4.56
C PRO A 31 2.82 21.69 -3.58
N ALA A 32 1.67 22.37 -3.57
CA ALA A 32 0.53 22.01 -2.75
C ALA A 32 -0.04 20.61 -3.11
N LEU A 33 -0.12 20.28 -4.41
CA LEU A 33 -0.57 18.98 -4.87
C LEU A 33 0.49 17.90 -4.61
N GLN A 34 1.78 18.21 -4.84
CA GLN A 34 2.86 17.29 -4.50
C GLN A 34 2.83 16.89 -3.02
N ASN A 35 2.63 17.87 -2.12
CA ASN A 35 2.55 17.61 -0.69
C ASN A 35 1.34 16.76 -0.30
N ARG A 36 0.18 16.95 -0.95
CA ARG A 36 -0.99 16.10 -0.75
C ARG A 36 -0.73 14.66 -1.20
N VAL A 37 -0.12 14.48 -2.37
CA VAL A 37 0.24 13.16 -2.91
C VAL A 37 1.24 12.46 -1.99
N ARG A 38 2.32 13.14 -1.55
CA ARG A 38 3.30 12.60 -0.59
C ARG A 38 2.65 12.14 0.71
N ARG A 39 1.79 12.97 1.30
CA ARG A 39 1.06 12.64 2.54
C ARG A 39 0.15 11.43 2.36
N PHE A 40 -0.59 11.36 1.26
CA PHE A 40 -1.47 10.23 0.98
C PHE A 40 -0.67 8.93 0.80
N ILE A 41 0.40 8.99 0.01
CA ILE A 41 1.29 7.85 -0.23
C ILE A 41 1.88 7.39 1.12
N GLN A 42 2.48 8.29 1.91
CA GLN A 42 3.03 7.97 3.23
C GLN A 42 1.98 7.38 4.18
N TYR A 43 0.79 7.95 4.23
CA TYR A 43 -0.31 7.41 5.03
C TYR A 43 -0.68 5.99 4.59
N LYS A 44 -0.88 5.76 3.29
CA LYS A 44 -1.19 4.43 2.75
C LYS A 44 -0.10 3.43 3.14
N TRP A 45 1.17 3.81 3.07
CA TRP A 45 2.27 2.93 3.47
C TRP A 45 2.31 2.61 4.97
N ILE A 46 2.08 3.59 5.84
CA ILE A 46 2.06 3.33 7.28
C ILE A 46 0.89 2.41 7.65
N VAL A 47 -0.28 2.68 7.08
CA VAL A 47 -1.51 1.92 7.36
C VAL A 47 -1.44 0.51 6.77
N THR A 48 -1.00 0.36 5.53
CA THR A 48 -1.04 -0.94 4.85
C THR A 48 0.29 -1.69 4.84
N GLN A 49 1.39 -1.06 5.29
CA GLN A 49 2.75 -1.64 5.29
C GLN A 49 3.17 -2.22 3.93
N GLY A 50 2.66 -1.60 2.84
CA GLY A 50 2.91 -2.06 1.47
C GLY A 50 2.02 -3.19 0.98
N VAL A 51 1.11 -3.70 1.82
CA VAL A 51 0.09 -4.65 1.38
C VAL A 51 -1.00 -3.86 0.66
N ASP A 52 -1.14 -4.09 -0.63
CA ASP A 52 -2.32 -3.68 -1.36
C ASP A 52 -3.35 -4.79 -1.18
N GLU A 53 -4.29 -4.60 -0.25
CA GLU A 53 -5.26 -5.64 0.16
C GLU A 53 -6.01 -6.20 -1.05
N GLU A 54 -6.40 -5.36 -2.00
CA GLU A 54 -7.07 -5.78 -3.23
C GLU A 54 -6.17 -6.69 -4.09
N SER A 55 -4.90 -6.30 -4.30
CA SER A 55 -3.92 -7.12 -5.02
C SER A 55 -3.66 -8.46 -4.30
N LEU A 56 -3.47 -8.42 -2.97
CA LEU A 56 -3.27 -9.62 -2.15
C LEU A 56 -4.48 -10.56 -2.25
N LEU A 57 -5.69 -10.04 -2.13
CA LEU A 57 -6.92 -10.82 -2.20
C LEU A 57 -7.21 -11.32 -3.62
N SER A 58 -6.81 -10.57 -4.65
CA SER A 58 -7.01 -10.95 -6.06
C SER A 58 -6.21 -12.18 -6.46
N GLY A 59 -5.00 -12.36 -5.91
CA GLY A 59 -4.17 -13.56 -6.11
C GLY A 59 -4.62 -14.79 -5.34
N LEU A 60 -5.59 -14.65 -4.43
CA LEU A 60 -6.11 -15.75 -3.62
C LEU A 60 -7.37 -16.37 -4.24
N PRO A 61 -7.51 -17.71 -4.15
CA PRO A 61 -8.77 -18.42 -4.35
C PRO A 61 -9.94 -17.80 -3.57
N THR A 62 -11.15 -17.91 -4.14
CA THR A 62 -12.36 -17.25 -3.65
C THR A 62 -12.74 -17.67 -2.23
N ASP A 63 -12.51 -18.92 -1.86
CA ASP A 63 -12.71 -19.48 -0.53
C ASP A 63 -11.83 -18.79 0.52
N LEU A 64 -10.52 -18.69 0.25
CA LEU A 64 -9.57 -17.99 1.14
C LEU A 64 -9.89 -16.49 1.25
N ARG A 65 -10.31 -15.87 0.14
CA ARG A 65 -10.74 -14.47 0.13
C ARG A 65 -11.94 -14.24 1.05
N ARG A 66 -12.94 -15.12 0.99
CA ARG A 66 -14.15 -15.04 1.84
C ARG A 66 -13.83 -15.21 3.31
N ASP A 67 -12.95 -16.14 3.65
CA ASP A 67 -12.55 -16.39 5.03
C ASP A 67 -11.78 -15.20 5.62
N ILE A 68 -10.84 -14.63 4.87
CA ILE A 68 -10.11 -13.42 5.28
C ILE A 68 -11.06 -12.24 5.44
N GLN A 69 -11.95 -11.98 4.47
CA GLN A 69 -12.94 -10.91 4.56
C GLN A 69 -13.86 -11.07 5.77
N ARG A 70 -14.29 -12.30 6.08
CA ARG A 70 -15.11 -12.57 7.27
C ARG A 70 -14.37 -12.24 8.56
N GLN A 71 -13.09 -12.60 8.68
CA GLN A 71 -12.28 -12.24 9.84
C GLN A 71 -12.15 -10.71 9.99
N LEU A 72 -11.79 -10.01 8.91
CA LEU A 72 -11.67 -8.55 8.91
C LEU A 72 -13.00 -7.86 9.28
N CYS A 73 -14.13 -8.34 8.77
CA CYS A 73 -15.45 -7.84 9.12
C CYS A 73 -15.81 -8.07 10.60
N LEU A 74 -15.44 -9.23 11.17
CA LEU A 74 -15.67 -9.51 12.59
C LEU A 74 -14.87 -8.60 13.50
N ASP A 75 -13.64 -8.25 13.12
CA ASP A 75 -12.79 -7.31 13.86
C ASP A 75 -13.31 -5.86 13.82
N LEU A 76 -13.99 -5.48 12.72
CA LEU A 76 -14.63 -4.17 12.58
C LEU A 76 -15.88 -4.01 13.46
N VAL A 77 -16.66 -5.07 13.66
CA VAL A 77 -17.92 -5.04 14.42
C VAL A 77 -17.70 -5.22 15.93
N ARG A 78 -16.59 -5.81 16.35
CA ARG A 78 -16.22 -6.00 17.76
C ARG A 78 -15.47 -4.81 18.39
N ARG A 79 -15.44 -3.66 17.69
CA ARG A 79 -14.73 -2.45 18.10
C ARG A 79 -15.64 -1.40 18.73
#